data_AF-A0A7K2MVS6-F1
#
_entry.id   AF-A0A7K2MVS6-F1
#
_cell.length_a   1.000
_cell.length_b   1.000
_cell.length_c   1.000
_cell.angle_alpha   90.00
_cell.angle_beta   90.00
_cell.angle_gamma   90.00
#
_symmetry.space_group_name_H-M   'P 1'
#
loop_
_entity.id
_entity.type
_entity.pdbx_description
1 polymer ?
#
loop_
_entity_poly.entity_id
_entity_poly.type
_entity_poly.pdbx_seq_one_letter_code
_entity_poly.pdbx_strand_id
1 'polypeptide(L)'
;LTNAYQQGLLHGWEEKAYRALKKNADGVPPAGSPAVGREANREYLADGFAPYVKGRPHAKPGDSDYDHGASATLEYALSDAMLSRMARDLGHDADAQRYAERAQSYRNVFDPSTGFFRARDAEGAFTGPADPAQSEGFHEGTSWQYQWLVPQDLPGMIGLIGG
;
A
#
# COMPACT_ATOMS: atom_id res chain seq x y z
N LEU A 1 -6.01 3.75 13.50
CA LEU A 1 -7.47 3.71 13.75
C LEU A 1 -8.00 2.28 13.84
N THR A 2 -7.73 1.39 12.88
CA THR A 2 -8.16 -0.03 12.92
C THR A 2 -7.70 -0.78 14.17
N ASN A 3 -6.46 -0.56 14.63
CA ASN A 3 -6.00 -1.13 15.91
C ASN A 3 -6.79 -0.61 17.12
N ALA A 4 -7.06 0.70 17.19
CA ALA A 4 -7.88 1.29 18.24
C ALA A 4 -9.32 0.75 18.21
N TYR A 5 -9.87 0.51 17.02
CA TYR A 5 -11.16 -0.14 16.82
C TYR A 5 -11.17 -1.57 17.40
N GLN A 6 -10.19 -2.41 17.04
CA GLN A 6 -10.08 -3.79 17.54
C GLN A 6 -9.94 -3.87 19.07
N GLN A 7 -9.39 -2.82 19.69
CA GLN A 7 -9.27 -2.70 21.15
C GLN A 7 -10.51 -2.10 21.82
N GLY A 8 -11.58 -1.79 21.08
CA GLY A 8 -12.81 -1.18 21.61
C GLY A 8 -12.68 0.29 21.98
N LEU A 9 -11.56 0.95 21.66
CA LEU A 9 -11.28 2.34 22.03
C LEU A 9 -12.07 3.37 21.21
N LEU A 10 -12.80 2.92 20.18
CA LEU A 10 -13.62 3.77 19.32
C LEU A 10 -15.12 3.62 19.59
N HIS A 11 -15.52 3.19 20.78
CA HIS A 11 -16.93 2.98 21.12
C HIS A 11 -17.79 4.23 20.81
N GLY A 12 -18.84 4.05 20.00
CA GLY A 12 -19.73 5.13 19.54
C GLY A 12 -19.18 5.98 18.38
N TRP A 13 -17.96 5.70 17.91
CA TRP A 13 -17.28 6.43 16.84
C TRP A 13 -16.81 5.51 15.70
N GLU A 14 -17.12 4.22 15.75
CA GLU A 14 -16.62 3.19 14.85
C GLU A 14 -16.94 3.52 13.40
N GLU A 15 -18.21 3.81 13.12
CA GLU A 15 -18.71 4.21 11.80
C GLU A 15 -18.08 5.52 11.29
N LYS A 16 -17.83 6.48 12.17
CA LYS A 16 -17.17 7.73 11.79
C LYS A 16 -15.71 7.49 11.42
N ALA A 17 -15.01 6.67 12.20
CA ALA A 17 -13.63 6.28 11.92
C ALA A 17 -13.53 5.48 10.63
N TYR A 18 -14.45 4.55 10.39
CA TYR A 18 -14.56 3.78 9.15
C TYR A 18 -14.71 4.71 7.94
N ARG A 19 -15.68 5.62 7.95
CA ARG A 19 -15.89 6.57 6.84
C ARG A 19 -14.66 7.45 6.58
N ALA A 20 -13.94 7.86 7.61
CA ALA A 20 -12.71 8.63 7.46
C ALA A 20 -11.59 7.82 6.79
N LEU A 21 -11.39 6.57 7.21
CA LEU A 21 -10.43 5.65 6.59
C LEU A 21 -10.79 5.34 5.14
N LYS A 22 -12.07 5.01 4.88
CA LYS A 22 -12.61 4.77 3.54
C LYS A 22 -12.37 5.94 2.60
N LYS A 23 -12.61 7.17 3.06
CA LYS A 23 -12.35 8.39 2.27
C LYS A 23 -10.89 8.50 1.85
N ASN A 24 -9.94 8.14 2.71
CA ASN A 24 -8.51 8.14 2.37
C ASN A 24 -8.18 6.99 1.42
N ALA A 25 -8.70 5.79 1.69
CA ALA A 25 -8.40 4.59 0.91
C ALA A 25 -8.96 4.62 -0.53
N ASP A 26 -10.09 5.30 -0.76
CA ASP A 26 -10.76 5.38 -2.07
C ASP A 26 -10.56 6.73 -2.78
N GLY A 27 -10.02 7.74 -2.09
CA GLY A 27 -9.86 9.10 -2.60
C GLY A 27 -8.42 9.43 -2.94
N VAL A 28 -8.22 10.60 -3.54
CA VAL A 28 -6.90 11.24 -3.68
C VAL A 28 -6.81 12.45 -2.74
N PRO A 29 -5.60 12.85 -2.33
CA PRO A 29 -5.38 14.07 -1.57
C PRO A 29 -6.08 15.27 -2.21
N PRO A 30 -6.80 16.10 -1.43
CA PRO A 30 -7.38 17.33 -1.95
C PRO A 30 -6.30 18.28 -2.49
N ALA A 31 -6.61 19.04 -3.55
CA ALA A 31 -5.65 19.98 -4.15
C ALA A 31 -5.11 21.03 -3.16
N GLY A 32 -5.94 21.45 -2.18
CA GLY A 32 -5.52 22.37 -1.11
C GLY A 32 -4.76 21.71 0.04
N SER A 33 -4.58 20.39 0.02
CA SER A 33 -3.85 19.62 1.03
C SER A 33 -3.22 18.37 0.41
N PRO A 34 -2.33 18.52 -0.61
CA PRO A 34 -1.80 17.41 -1.40
C PRO A 34 -0.93 16.45 -0.57
N ALA A 35 -0.49 16.89 0.62
CA ALA A 35 0.25 16.08 1.58
C ALA A 35 -0.60 15.09 2.37
N VAL A 36 -1.93 15.21 2.33
CA VAL A 36 -2.83 14.44 3.20
C VAL A 36 -3.45 13.30 2.42
N GLY A 37 -2.98 12.08 2.69
CA GLY A 37 -3.51 10.85 2.13
C GLY A 37 -2.53 10.17 1.20
N ARG A 38 -3.07 9.40 0.25
CA ARG A 38 -2.30 8.57 -0.68
C ARG A 38 -2.02 9.31 -1.99
N GLU A 39 -0.80 9.81 -2.22
CA GLU A 39 -0.45 10.63 -3.40
C GLU A 39 -0.60 9.85 -4.72
N ALA A 40 -0.13 8.61 -4.76
CA ALA A 40 -0.18 7.72 -5.92
C ALA A 40 -1.46 6.85 -5.96
N ASN A 41 -2.54 7.26 -5.26
CA ASN A 41 -3.72 6.41 -5.14
C ASN A 41 -4.46 6.24 -6.48
N ARG A 42 -4.35 7.20 -7.41
CA ARG A 42 -5.02 7.09 -8.70
C ARG A 42 -4.51 5.85 -9.46
N GLU A 43 -3.19 5.72 -9.54
CA GLU A 43 -2.47 4.63 -10.19
C GLU A 43 -2.63 3.34 -9.38
N TYR A 44 -2.52 3.40 -8.05
CA TYR A 44 -2.75 2.23 -7.20
C TYR A 44 -4.16 1.64 -7.37
N LEU A 45 -5.20 2.47 -7.53
CA LEU A 45 -6.56 2.01 -7.77
C LEU A 45 -6.78 1.48 -9.19
N ALA A 46 -6.06 2.00 -10.19
CA ALA A 46 -6.20 1.60 -11.58
C ALA A 46 -5.38 0.34 -11.92
N ASP A 47 -4.13 0.32 -11.47
CA ASP A 47 -3.09 -0.61 -11.93
C ASP A 47 -2.65 -1.58 -10.81
N GLY A 48 -3.09 -1.34 -9.57
CA GLY A 48 -2.78 -2.19 -8.42
C GLY A 48 -1.39 -1.96 -7.83
N PHE A 49 -0.67 -0.91 -8.22
CA PHE A 49 0.59 -0.49 -7.60
C PHE A 49 0.80 1.03 -7.73
N ALA A 50 1.62 1.59 -6.85
CA ALA A 50 2.12 2.96 -6.97
C ALA A 50 3.40 2.96 -7.82
N PRO A 51 3.48 3.74 -8.91
CA PRO A 51 4.66 3.75 -9.77
C PRO A 51 5.82 4.53 -9.14
N TYR A 52 7.03 4.09 -9.42
CA TYR A 52 8.26 4.83 -9.18
C TYR A 52 8.57 5.74 -10.38
N VAL A 53 8.62 7.05 -10.15
CA VAL A 53 8.85 8.06 -11.19
C VAL A 53 10.00 8.97 -10.77
N LYS A 54 11.21 8.57 -11.15
CA LYS A 54 12.45 9.26 -10.79
C LYS A 54 12.45 10.73 -11.24
N GLY A 55 12.69 11.64 -10.29
CA GLY A 55 12.82 13.07 -10.58
C GLY A 55 11.50 13.79 -10.87
N ARG A 56 10.35 13.16 -10.54
CA ARG A 56 9.04 13.81 -10.63
C ARG A 56 9.01 15.03 -9.70
N PRO A 57 8.54 16.21 -10.16
CA PRO A 57 8.32 17.34 -9.27
C PRO A 57 7.34 16.98 -8.16
N HIS A 58 7.71 17.29 -6.92
CA HIS A 58 6.87 16.99 -5.77
C HIS A 58 5.75 18.02 -5.63
N ALA A 59 4.56 17.53 -5.28
CA ALA A 59 3.43 18.40 -4.92
C ALA A 59 3.57 19.02 -3.52
N LYS A 60 4.51 18.53 -2.70
CA LYS A 60 4.83 19.01 -1.35
C LYS A 60 6.35 18.97 -1.11
N PRO A 61 6.91 19.78 -0.20
CA PRO A 61 8.30 19.61 0.20
C PRO A 61 8.53 18.25 0.87
N GLY A 62 9.60 17.57 0.49
CA GLY A 62 10.07 16.35 1.15
C GLY A 62 9.65 15.07 0.43
N ASP A 63 8.80 14.29 1.08
CA ASP A 63 8.48 12.90 0.72
C ASP A 63 7.42 12.79 -0.40
N SER A 64 7.47 11.75 -1.23
CA SER A 64 6.50 11.48 -2.30
C SER A 64 6.35 9.98 -2.54
N ASP A 65 5.11 9.51 -2.69
CA ASP A 65 4.84 8.10 -3.04
C ASP A 65 5.52 7.72 -4.36
N TYR A 66 5.69 8.67 -5.28
CA TYR A 66 6.31 8.44 -6.58
C TYR A 66 7.83 8.24 -6.49
N ASP A 67 8.47 8.65 -5.39
CA ASP A 67 9.86 8.30 -5.09
C ASP A 67 9.97 6.90 -4.44
N HIS A 68 8.86 6.42 -3.87
CA HIS A 68 8.80 5.27 -2.98
C HIS A 68 7.70 4.27 -3.37
N GLY A 69 7.46 4.11 -4.67
CA GLY A 69 6.30 3.39 -5.19
C GLY A 69 6.19 1.92 -4.73
N ALA A 70 7.31 1.22 -4.56
CA ALA A 70 7.31 -0.16 -4.07
C ALA A 70 6.85 -0.22 -2.61
N SER A 71 7.46 0.56 -1.72
CA SER A 71 7.05 0.61 -0.30
C SER A 71 5.63 1.13 -0.13
N ALA A 72 5.24 2.18 -0.87
CA ALA A 72 3.88 2.71 -0.83
C ALA A 72 2.85 1.64 -1.24
N THR A 73 3.14 0.83 -2.26
CA THR A 73 2.28 -0.30 -2.66
C THR A 73 2.11 -1.31 -1.54
N LEU A 74 3.20 -1.69 -0.85
CA LEU A 74 3.16 -2.64 0.27
C LEU A 74 2.36 -2.08 1.46
N GLU A 75 2.57 -0.81 1.79
CA GLU A 75 1.85 -0.13 2.88
C GLU A 75 0.36 0.04 2.58
N TYR A 76 -0.01 0.31 1.32
CA TYR A 76 -1.39 0.41 0.89
C TYR A 76 -2.09 -0.93 0.94
N ALA A 77 -1.43 -2.00 0.49
CA ALA A 77 -1.94 -3.36 0.56
C ALA A 77 -2.20 -3.78 2.02
N LEU A 78 -1.25 -3.51 2.93
CA LEU A 78 -1.44 -3.77 4.36
C LEU A 78 -2.59 -2.93 4.95
N SER A 79 -2.64 -1.65 4.61
CA SER A 79 -3.71 -0.75 5.07
C SER A 79 -5.10 -1.21 4.60
N ASP A 80 -5.20 -1.71 3.36
CA ASP A 80 -6.43 -2.24 2.79
C ASP A 80 -6.85 -3.54 3.51
N ALA A 81 -5.91 -4.44 3.85
CA ALA A 81 -6.23 -5.62 4.67
C ALA A 81 -6.82 -5.25 6.03
N MET A 82 -6.26 -4.22 6.69
CA MET A 82 -6.76 -3.76 7.98
C MET A 82 -8.15 -3.12 7.86
N LEU A 83 -8.38 -2.35 6.79
CA LEU A 83 -9.67 -1.75 6.51
C LEU A 83 -10.73 -2.80 6.12
N SER A 84 -10.35 -3.85 5.39
CA SER A 84 -11.21 -4.99 5.04
C SER A 84 -11.79 -5.65 6.29
N ARG A 85 -10.95 -5.91 7.30
CA ARG A 85 -11.39 -6.49 8.58
C ARG A 85 -12.38 -5.59 9.30
N MET A 86 -12.07 -4.30 9.43
CA MET A 86 -12.98 -3.33 10.06
C MET A 86 -14.30 -3.19 9.30
N ALA A 87 -14.27 -3.19 7.96
CA ALA A 87 -15.48 -3.14 7.13
C ALA A 87 -16.39 -4.35 7.39
N ARG A 88 -15.80 -5.56 7.45
CA ARG A 88 -16.53 -6.81 7.74
C ARG A 88 -17.20 -6.75 9.12
N ASP A 89 -16.45 -6.36 10.14
CA ASP A 89 -16.95 -6.32 11.52
C ASP A 89 -18.10 -5.30 11.69
N LEU A 90 -18.15 -4.27 10.85
CA LEU A 90 -19.22 -3.25 10.80
C LEU A 90 -20.37 -3.58 9.83
N GLY A 91 -20.33 -4.71 9.13
CA GLY A 91 -21.38 -5.13 8.18
C GLY A 91 -21.30 -4.50 6.78
N HIS A 92 -20.17 -3.89 6.42
CA HIS A 92 -19.92 -3.35 5.08
C HIS A 92 -19.30 -4.43 4.17
N ASP A 93 -20.02 -5.52 3.92
CA ASP A 93 -19.48 -6.73 3.27
C ASP A 93 -18.90 -6.48 1.87
N ALA A 94 -19.54 -5.61 1.07
CA ALA A 94 -19.04 -5.27 -0.27
C ALA A 94 -17.70 -4.53 -0.21
N ASP A 95 -17.54 -3.61 0.74
CA ASP A 95 -16.28 -2.92 0.96
C ASP A 95 -15.23 -3.87 1.54
N ALA A 96 -15.62 -4.76 2.46
CA ALA A 96 -14.74 -5.77 3.03
C ALA A 96 -14.14 -6.67 1.94
N GLN A 97 -14.97 -7.16 1.01
CA GLN A 97 -14.51 -7.97 -0.12
C GLN A 97 -13.55 -7.16 -1.01
N ARG A 98 -13.95 -5.96 -1.44
CA ARG A 98 -13.12 -5.10 -2.30
C ARG A 98 -11.74 -4.84 -1.67
N TYR A 99 -11.69 -4.54 -0.38
CA TYR A 99 -10.43 -4.28 0.31
C TYR A 99 -9.61 -5.55 0.56
N ALA A 100 -10.24 -6.72 0.72
CA ALA A 100 -9.52 -7.98 0.81
C ALA A 100 -8.83 -8.33 -0.52
N GLU A 101 -9.52 -8.10 -1.64
CA GLU A 101 -8.95 -8.27 -2.98
C GLU A 101 -7.80 -7.28 -3.22
N ARG A 102 -8.01 -6.00 -2.91
CA ARG A 102 -6.97 -4.96 -3.07
C ARG A 102 -5.78 -5.14 -2.12
N ALA A 103 -5.98 -5.80 -0.98
CA ALA A 103 -4.88 -6.14 -0.08
C ALA A 103 -3.86 -7.13 -0.67
N GLN A 104 -4.17 -7.76 -1.80
CA GLN A 104 -3.26 -8.63 -2.54
C GLN A 104 -2.34 -7.86 -3.50
N SER A 105 -2.47 -6.53 -3.60
CA SER A 105 -1.66 -5.67 -4.48
C SER A 105 -0.15 -5.74 -4.24
N TYR A 106 0.30 -6.19 -3.06
CA TYR A 106 1.73 -6.43 -2.79
C TYR A 106 2.36 -7.43 -3.79
N ARG A 107 1.57 -8.34 -4.35
CA ARG A 107 2.02 -9.31 -5.36
C ARG A 107 2.41 -8.64 -6.67
N ASN A 108 1.83 -7.48 -6.97
CA ASN A 108 2.12 -6.76 -8.21
C ASN A 108 3.56 -6.28 -8.23
N VAL A 109 4.15 -5.96 -7.08
CA VAL A 109 5.54 -5.48 -6.99
C VAL A 109 6.54 -6.59 -6.63
N PHE A 110 6.13 -7.87 -6.60
CA PHE A 110 7.06 -8.98 -6.39
C PHE A 110 7.71 -9.39 -7.71
N ASP A 111 9.04 -9.27 -7.81
CA ASP A 111 9.78 -9.74 -8.97
C ASP A 111 10.27 -11.18 -8.75
N PRO A 112 9.69 -12.18 -9.44
CA PRO A 112 10.09 -13.57 -9.27
C PRO A 112 11.52 -13.84 -9.78
N SER A 113 12.11 -12.98 -10.61
CA SER A 113 13.47 -13.16 -11.10
C SER A 113 14.53 -12.84 -10.05
N THR A 114 14.20 -11.98 -9.08
CA THR A 114 15.09 -11.65 -7.96
C THR A 114 14.64 -12.32 -6.66
N GLY A 115 13.36 -12.68 -6.54
CA GLY A 115 12.76 -13.17 -5.30
C GLY A 115 12.45 -12.06 -4.28
N PHE A 116 12.54 -10.79 -4.70
CA PHE A 116 12.32 -9.63 -3.87
C PHE A 116 11.26 -8.69 -4.45
N PHE A 117 10.68 -7.86 -3.59
CA PHE A 117 9.89 -6.74 -4.07
C PHE A 117 10.76 -5.72 -4.83
N ARG A 118 10.25 -5.20 -5.93
CA ARG A 118 10.92 -4.19 -6.76
C ARG A 118 9.95 -3.12 -7.23
N ALA A 119 10.48 -1.92 -7.39
CA ALA A 119 9.76 -0.81 -7.98
C ALA A 119 9.30 -1.13 -9.41
N ARG A 120 8.15 -0.58 -9.79
CA ARG A 120 7.67 -0.55 -11.18
C ARG A 120 7.58 0.88 -11.66
N ASP A 121 7.96 1.13 -12.91
CA ASP A 121 7.77 2.43 -13.55
C ASP A 121 6.29 2.67 -13.93
N ALA A 122 6.00 3.81 -14.56
CA ALA A 122 4.65 4.19 -14.96
C ALA A 122 4.09 3.27 -16.08
N GLU A 123 4.97 2.62 -16.83
CA GLU A 123 4.63 1.62 -17.83
C GLU A 123 4.45 0.21 -17.23
N GLY A 124 4.70 0.06 -15.93
CA GLY A 124 4.55 -1.18 -15.17
C GLY A 124 5.73 -2.14 -15.29
N ALA A 125 6.85 -1.75 -15.89
CA ALA A 125 8.04 -2.58 -15.93
C ALA A 125 8.82 -2.50 -14.61
N PHE A 126 9.41 -3.62 -14.17
CA PHE A 126 10.31 -3.60 -13.02
C PHE A 126 11.54 -2.73 -13.31
N THR A 127 11.88 -1.84 -12.39
CA THR A 127 12.92 -0.83 -12.56
C THR A 127 13.87 -0.77 -11.36
N GLY A 128 14.94 0.01 -11.48
CA GLY A 128 16.03 0.09 -10.51
C GLY A 128 16.92 -1.17 -10.48
N PRO A 129 17.95 -1.19 -9.62
CA PRO A 129 18.87 -2.33 -9.49
C PRO A 129 18.15 -3.62 -9.08
N ALA A 130 18.65 -4.75 -9.56
CA ALA A 130 18.18 -6.08 -9.14
C ALA A 130 18.76 -6.52 -7.79
N ASP A 131 19.89 -5.93 -7.37
CA ASP A 131 20.48 -6.17 -6.06
C ASP A 131 19.54 -5.62 -4.98
N PRO A 132 18.99 -6.48 -4.11
CA PRO A 132 18.02 -6.06 -3.11
C PRO A 132 18.59 -5.07 -2.09
N ALA A 133 19.92 -5.02 -1.90
CA ALA A 133 20.59 -4.08 -0.99
C ALA A 133 20.81 -2.69 -1.62
N GLN A 134 20.57 -2.53 -2.92
CA GLN A 134 20.70 -1.27 -3.67
C GLN A 134 19.36 -0.86 -4.31
N SER A 135 18.24 -1.39 -3.82
CA SER A 135 16.93 -1.21 -4.42
C SER A 135 16.47 0.25 -4.45
N GLU A 136 15.77 0.65 -5.51
CA GLU A 136 15.05 1.92 -5.60
C GLU A 136 13.55 1.75 -5.29
N GLY A 137 12.85 2.85 -5.01
CA GLY A 137 11.41 2.86 -4.77
C GLY A 137 10.97 2.43 -3.36
N PHE A 138 11.88 2.46 -2.38
CA PHE A 138 11.61 2.17 -0.97
C PHE A 138 11.90 3.38 -0.10
N HIS A 139 11.10 3.59 0.95
CA HIS A 139 11.29 4.67 1.92
C HIS A 139 12.04 4.17 3.17
N GLU A 140 13.15 4.83 3.51
CA GLU A 140 14.00 4.56 4.69
C GLU A 140 14.50 3.10 4.82
N GLY A 141 14.60 2.38 3.71
CA GLY A 141 15.06 1.00 3.67
C GLY A 141 15.28 0.49 2.26
N THR A 142 15.56 -0.79 2.14
CA THR A 142 15.72 -1.49 0.87
C THR A 142 14.72 -2.64 0.77
N SER A 143 14.63 -3.28 -0.39
CA SER A 143 13.78 -4.45 -0.60
C SER A 143 14.07 -5.58 0.40
N TRP A 144 15.31 -5.69 0.90
CA TRP A 144 15.67 -6.66 1.95
C TRP A 144 14.89 -6.44 3.25
N GLN A 145 14.74 -5.20 3.70
CA GLN A 145 13.96 -4.89 4.90
C GLN A 145 12.46 -5.00 4.64
N TYR A 146 12.01 -4.54 3.47
CA TYR A 146 10.60 -4.54 3.09
C TYR A 146 10.05 -5.93 2.73
N GLN A 147 10.90 -6.92 2.50
CA GLN A 147 10.50 -8.31 2.20
C GLN A 147 9.46 -8.85 3.19
N TRP A 148 9.47 -8.37 4.42
CA TRP A 148 8.61 -8.84 5.49
C TRP A 148 7.35 -8.00 5.72
N LEU A 149 7.12 -6.94 4.93
CA LEU A 149 5.94 -6.06 5.05
C LEU A 149 4.68 -6.67 4.39
N VAL A 150 4.41 -7.94 4.70
CA VAL A 150 3.18 -8.64 4.31
C VAL A 150 2.56 -9.39 5.50
N PRO A 151 2.46 -8.79 6.70
CA PRO A 151 1.92 -9.50 7.87
C PRO A 151 0.44 -9.88 7.70
N GLN A 152 -0.28 -9.26 6.76
CA GLN A 152 -1.65 -9.59 6.43
C GLN A 152 -1.82 -10.94 5.72
N ASP A 153 -0.77 -11.46 5.07
CA ASP A 153 -0.82 -12.68 4.25
C ASP A 153 0.53 -13.43 4.28
N LEU A 154 0.91 -13.92 5.46
CA LEU A 154 2.14 -14.71 5.64
C LEU A 154 2.19 -15.97 4.77
N PRO A 155 1.13 -16.81 4.66
CA PRO A 155 1.16 -17.95 3.75
C PRO A 155 1.37 -17.53 2.29
N GLY A 156 0.73 -16.43 1.88
CA GLY A 156 0.91 -15.86 0.57
C GLY A 156 2.32 -15.36 0.30
N MET A 157 3.00 -14.81 1.32
CA MET A 157 4.40 -14.39 1.24
C MET A 157 5.35 -15.59 1.13
N ILE A 158 5.15 -16.63 1.96
CA ILE A 158 5.92 -17.89 1.90
C ILE A 158 5.83 -18.51 0.50
N GLY A 159 4.63 -18.53 -0.08
CA GLY A 159 4.42 -19.05 -1.43
C GLY A 159 5.18 -18.28 -2.51
N LEU A 160 5.35 -16.94 -2.37
CA LEU A 160 6.12 -16.14 -3.33
C LEU A 160 7.62 -16.47 -3.30
N ILE A 161 8.16 -16.80 -2.13
CA ILE A 161 9.59 -17.06 -1.94
C ILE A 161 9.98 -18.54 -2.08
N GLY A 162 9.05 -19.41 -2.50
CA GLY A 162 9.36 -20.78 -2.90
C GLY A 162 8.90 -21.89 -1.95
N GLY A 163 8.14 -21.59 -0.89
CA GLY A 163 7.48 -22.60 -0.03
C GLY A 163 8.24 -22.99 1.23
#